data_AF-A0A0Q7D9P3-F1
#
_entry.id   AF-A0A0Q7D9P3-F1
#
_cell.length_a   1.000
_cell.length_b   1.000
_cell.length_c   1.000
_cell.angle_alpha   90.00
_cell.angle_beta   90.00
_cell.angle_gamma   90.00
#
_symmetry.space_group_name_H-M   'P 1'
#
loop_
_entity.id
_entity.type
_entity.pdbx_description
1 polymer ?
#
loop_
_entity_poly.entity_id
_entity_poly.type
_entity_poly.pdbx_seq_one_letter_code
_entity_poly.pdbx_strand_id
1 'polypeptide(L)'
;MSSSSHSTPRVVSEVALDNSFQGDTIQTCVVTRDMQRTLAGMAKLGIGPWRIYEFGPETCSDMTYHGQPGRYSMKLALAFSGTMMWEVIEPITGPNIYEDFLREHGEGIHHVAQGCNGLPYAERVATYLARGLELIQSGTWQGRVPYAYFGTEGLITTTIEIFDIPADFVLPEPLAWYPARP
;
A
#
# COMPACT_ATOMS: atom_id res chain seq x y z
N MET A 1 -7.35 -5.27 -34.55
CA MET A 1 -7.16 -4.74 -33.18
C MET A 1 -8.34 -5.22 -32.37
N SER A 2 -8.13 -6.19 -31.47
CA SER A 2 -9.20 -6.90 -30.78
C SER A 2 -9.83 -5.98 -29.73
N SER A 3 -11.04 -5.48 -29.99
CA SER A 3 -11.87 -4.85 -28.97
C SER A 3 -12.38 -5.95 -28.04
N SER A 4 -11.72 -6.15 -26.90
CA SER A 4 -12.31 -6.96 -25.83
C SER A 4 -13.55 -6.22 -25.34
N SER A 5 -14.72 -6.76 -25.69
CA SER A 5 -16.00 -6.28 -25.17
C SER A 5 -16.06 -6.61 -23.68
N HIS A 6 -15.58 -5.70 -22.83
CA HIS A 6 -15.80 -5.80 -21.40
C HIS A 6 -17.26 -5.47 -21.14
N SER A 7 -18.08 -6.51 -20.90
CA SER A 7 -19.46 -6.30 -20.47
C SER A 7 -19.44 -5.58 -19.12
N THR A 8 -20.26 -4.55 -18.97
CA THR A 8 -20.45 -3.85 -17.71
C THR A 8 -20.83 -4.86 -16.61
N PRO A 9 -20.15 -4.86 -15.45
CA PRO A 9 -20.49 -5.75 -14.35
C PRO A 9 -21.94 -5.54 -13.89
N ARG A 10 -22.58 -6.60 -13.40
CA ARG A 10 -23.97 -6.52 -12.93
C ARG A 10 -24.01 -6.21 -11.44
N VAL A 11 -24.96 -5.37 -11.06
CA VAL A 11 -25.26 -5.11 -9.65
C VAL A 11 -25.90 -6.36 -9.03
N VAL A 12 -25.32 -6.83 -7.91
CA VAL A 12 -25.79 -8.01 -7.17
C VAL A 12 -26.44 -7.60 -5.84
N SER A 13 -25.94 -6.54 -5.20
CA SER A 13 -26.51 -5.97 -3.98
C SER A 13 -26.23 -4.46 -3.89
N GLU A 14 -26.66 -3.81 -2.80
CA GLU A 14 -26.36 -2.41 -2.51
C GLU A 14 -24.85 -2.09 -2.48
N VAL A 15 -24.01 -3.10 -2.23
CA VAL A 15 -22.56 -2.93 -2.03
C VAL A 15 -21.71 -3.88 -2.87
N ALA A 16 -22.30 -4.63 -3.81
CA ALA A 16 -21.57 -5.63 -4.59
C ALA A 16 -21.98 -5.72 -6.06
N LEU A 17 -20.98 -5.93 -6.90
CA LEU A 17 -21.08 -6.33 -8.30
C LEU A 17 -20.77 -7.82 -8.43
N ASP A 18 -21.18 -8.46 -9.53
CA ASP A 18 -20.89 -9.87 -9.80
C ASP A 18 -19.40 -10.17 -10.01
N ASN A 19 -18.57 -9.13 -10.12
CA ASN A 19 -17.11 -9.21 -10.17
C ASN A 19 -16.41 -8.60 -8.93
N SER A 20 -17.15 -8.23 -7.88
CA SER A 20 -16.59 -7.65 -6.65
C SER A 20 -15.66 -8.61 -5.94
N PHE A 21 -14.43 -8.16 -5.65
CA PHE A 21 -13.43 -8.94 -4.90
C PHE A 21 -12.59 -8.12 -3.92
N GLN A 22 -12.68 -6.78 -3.96
CA GLN A 22 -11.83 -5.88 -3.16
C GLN A 22 -12.07 -5.97 -1.65
N GLY A 23 -13.30 -6.24 -1.23
CA GLY A 23 -13.67 -6.25 0.19
C GLY A 23 -13.46 -4.91 0.87
N ASP A 24 -13.04 -4.95 2.13
CA ASP A 24 -12.82 -3.76 2.94
C ASP A 24 -11.58 -2.99 2.49
N THR A 25 -11.69 -1.66 2.51
CA THR A 25 -10.55 -0.76 2.48
C THR A 25 -9.90 -0.74 3.86
N ILE A 26 -8.62 -1.12 3.94
CA ILE A 26 -7.94 -1.38 5.22
C ILE A 26 -6.84 -0.37 5.55
N GLN A 27 -6.31 0.37 4.57
CA GLN A 27 -5.26 1.36 4.76
C GLN A 27 -5.42 2.55 3.82
N THR A 28 -5.08 3.75 4.30
CA THR A 28 -4.79 4.92 3.48
C THR A 28 -3.36 5.39 3.73
N CYS A 29 -2.56 5.55 2.67
CA CYS A 29 -1.19 6.04 2.78
C CYS A 29 -1.03 7.47 2.27
N VAL A 30 -0.33 8.29 3.05
CA VAL A 30 0.18 9.61 2.64
C VAL A 30 1.68 9.51 2.35
N VAL A 31 2.09 9.93 1.15
CA VAL A 31 3.51 10.06 0.80
C VAL A 31 3.96 11.50 1.01
N THR A 32 5.12 11.68 1.64
CA THR A 32 5.68 12.99 2.01
C THR A 32 7.20 13.02 1.83
N ARG A 33 7.75 14.23 1.75
CA ARG A 33 9.19 14.52 1.80
C ARG A 33 9.69 14.77 3.23
N ASP A 34 8.79 14.94 4.20
CA ASP A 34 9.10 15.19 5.60
C ASP A 34 8.09 14.47 6.50
N MET A 35 8.47 13.25 6.92
CA MET A 35 7.68 12.43 7.82
C MET A 35 7.41 13.13 9.14
N GLN A 36 8.39 13.81 9.73
CA GLN A 36 8.21 14.41 11.05
C GLN A 36 7.14 15.51 11.02
N ARG A 37 7.17 16.39 10.01
CA ARG A 37 6.13 17.40 9.82
C ARG A 37 4.75 16.77 9.61
N THR A 38 4.67 15.71 8.80
CA THR A 38 3.40 15.03 8.50
C THR A 38 2.83 14.32 9.72
N LEU A 39 3.65 13.55 10.46
CA LEU A 39 3.27 12.90 11.71
C LEU A 39 2.83 13.92 12.76
N ALA A 40 3.54 15.04 12.89
CA ALA A 40 3.13 16.13 13.78
C ALA A 40 1.79 16.74 13.39
N GLY A 41 1.53 16.92 12.09
CA GLY A 41 0.25 17.37 11.57
C GLY A 41 -0.88 16.40 11.91
N MET A 42 -0.69 15.12 11.63
CA MET A 42 -1.71 14.09 11.88
C MET A 42 -1.95 13.86 13.38
N ALA A 43 -0.91 13.96 14.22
CA ALA A 43 -1.06 13.91 15.67
C ALA A 43 -1.89 15.08 16.22
N LYS A 44 -1.76 16.29 15.64
CA LYS A 44 -2.65 17.42 15.97
C LYS A 44 -4.11 17.16 15.62
N LEU A 45 -4.38 16.30 14.64
CA LEU A 45 -5.72 15.84 14.28
C LEU A 45 -6.20 14.66 15.15
N GLY A 46 -5.38 14.19 16.09
CA GLY A 46 -5.70 13.06 16.97
C GLY A 46 -5.40 11.68 16.37
N ILE A 47 -4.61 11.59 15.30
CA ILE A 47 -4.22 10.31 14.69
C ILE A 47 -2.84 9.90 15.21
N GLY A 48 -2.77 8.72 15.83
CA GLY A 48 -1.58 8.16 16.47
C GLY A 48 -1.95 7.16 17.57
N PRO A 49 -0.98 6.71 18.41
CA PRO A 49 0.46 6.91 18.25
C PRO A 49 1.00 6.14 17.04
N TRP A 50 2.11 6.63 16.49
CA TRP A 50 2.74 6.11 15.29
C TRP A 50 3.90 5.19 15.61
N ARG A 51 3.99 4.08 14.90
CA ARG A 51 5.12 3.14 14.89
C ARG A 51 5.93 3.37 13.62
N ILE A 52 7.21 3.68 13.75
CA ILE A 52 8.08 3.98 12.61
C ILE A 52 8.98 2.78 12.31
N TYR A 53 8.99 2.37 11.06
CA TYR A 53 9.78 1.28 10.49
C TYR A 53 10.61 1.78 9.31
N GLU A 54 11.59 0.97 8.92
CA GLU A 54 12.37 1.18 7.70
C GLU A 54 12.26 -0.05 6.80
N PHE A 55 11.89 0.20 5.55
CA PHE A 55 11.83 -0.79 4.49
C PHE A 55 13.01 -0.53 3.57
N GLY A 56 13.74 -1.59 3.22
CA GLY A 56 14.90 -1.52 2.34
C GLY A 56 15.52 -2.90 2.13
N PRO A 57 16.65 -3.00 1.40
CA PRO A 57 17.24 -4.30 1.03
C PRO A 57 17.64 -5.18 2.23
N GLU A 58 17.81 -4.60 3.42
CA GLU A 58 18.13 -5.33 4.65
C GLU A 58 16.89 -5.88 5.37
N THR A 59 15.71 -5.33 5.12
CA THR A 59 14.45 -5.69 5.80
C THR A 59 13.39 -6.26 4.85
N CYS A 60 13.62 -6.16 3.54
CA CYS A 60 12.73 -6.64 2.49
C CYS A 60 13.47 -7.56 1.50
N SER A 61 12.79 -8.62 1.06
CA SER A 61 13.23 -9.48 -0.04
C SER A 61 12.33 -9.32 -1.26
N ASP A 62 12.74 -9.91 -2.39
CA ASP A 62 11.94 -10.02 -3.63
C ASP A 62 11.37 -8.68 -4.12
N MET A 63 12.14 -7.62 -3.89
CA MET A 63 11.73 -6.26 -4.21
C MET A 63 11.72 -6.08 -5.73
N THR A 64 10.63 -5.53 -6.26
CA THR A 64 10.50 -5.19 -7.69
C THR A 64 10.01 -3.77 -7.88
N TYR A 65 10.35 -3.17 -9.02
CA TYR A 65 9.90 -1.88 -9.48
C TYR A 65 9.72 -1.94 -11.01
N HIS A 66 8.50 -1.69 -11.50
CA HIS A 66 8.08 -1.88 -12.89
C HIS A 66 8.59 -3.18 -13.54
N GLY A 67 8.37 -4.31 -12.83
CA GLY A 67 8.77 -5.64 -13.28
C GLY A 67 10.27 -5.93 -13.30
N GLN A 68 11.12 -5.00 -12.87
CA GLN A 68 12.56 -5.18 -12.69
C GLN A 68 12.93 -5.37 -11.22
N PRO A 69 14.06 -6.00 -10.89
CA PRO A 69 14.57 -6.03 -9.52
C PRO A 69 14.70 -4.61 -8.95
N GLY A 70 14.04 -4.38 -7.81
CA GLY A 70 14.03 -3.10 -7.10
C GLY A 70 15.11 -3.06 -6.01
N ARG A 71 15.71 -1.88 -5.80
CA ARG A 71 16.65 -1.63 -4.70
C ARG A 71 16.42 -0.25 -4.11
N TYR A 72 15.23 -0.07 -3.54
CA TYR A 72 14.77 1.17 -2.92
C TYR A 72 14.72 1.06 -1.39
N SER A 73 14.59 2.18 -0.71
CA SER A 73 14.31 2.23 0.72
C SER A 73 13.40 3.41 1.09
N MET A 74 12.68 3.25 2.20
CA MET A 74 11.72 4.23 2.71
C MET A 74 11.58 4.10 4.22
N LYS A 75 11.24 5.22 4.87
CA LYS A 75 10.62 5.17 6.20
C LYS A 75 9.12 5.03 6.03
N LEU A 76 8.52 4.28 6.94
CA LEU A 76 7.11 4.00 6.94
C LEU A 76 6.59 4.10 8.37
N ALA A 77 5.52 4.86 8.58
CA ALA A 77 4.93 5.08 9.90
C ALA A 77 3.48 4.62 9.90
N LEU A 78 3.11 3.80 10.88
CA LEU A 78 1.77 3.21 11.00
C LEU A 78 1.05 3.70 12.25
N ALA A 79 -0.20 4.11 12.09
CA ALA A 79 -1.14 4.38 13.18
C ALA A 79 -2.55 3.91 12.81
N PHE A 80 -3.43 3.81 13.79
CA PHE A 80 -4.83 3.46 13.54
C PHE A 80 -5.74 4.61 13.97
N SER A 81 -6.83 4.81 13.21
CA SER A 81 -7.97 5.62 13.64
C SER A 81 -9.23 4.77 13.47
N GLY A 82 -9.81 4.34 14.58
CA GLY A 82 -10.82 3.28 14.58
C GLY A 82 -10.24 1.98 14.04
N THR A 83 -10.87 1.42 13.01
CA THR A 83 -10.46 0.15 12.38
C THR A 83 -9.55 0.34 11.17
N MET A 84 -9.40 1.57 10.65
CA MET A 84 -8.59 1.84 9.46
C MET A 84 -7.17 2.21 9.83
N MET A 85 -6.20 1.65 9.10
CA MET A 85 -4.80 1.99 9.23
C MET A 85 -4.47 3.25 8.43
N TRP A 86 -3.75 4.17 9.07
CA TRP A 86 -3.06 5.25 8.41
C TRP A 86 -1.59 4.90 8.27
N GLU A 87 -1.08 5.16 7.08
CA GLU A 87 0.33 5.02 6.75
C GLU A 87 0.90 6.37 6.30
N VAL A 88 2.13 6.67 6.71
CA VAL A 88 2.92 7.76 6.16
C VAL A 88 4.23 7.21 5.64
N ILE A 89 4.54 7.48 4.38
CA ILE A 89 5.78 7.04 3.74
C ILE A 89 6.64 8.24 3.35
N GLU A 90 7.93 8.16 3.69
CA GLU A 90 8.99 9.04 3.22
C GLU A 90 10.02 8.19 2.46
N PRO A 91 10.09 8.28 1.12
CA PRO A 91 11.10 7.56 0.35
C PRO A 91 12.50 8.12 0.65
N ILE A 92 13.48 7.22 0.75
CA ILE A 92 14.89 7.53 1.09
C ILE A 92 15.82 7.25 -0.09
N THR A 93 15.69 6.08 -0.72
CA THR A 93 16.42 5.75 -1.94
C THR A 93 15.49 5.14 -2.99
N GLY A 94 15.69 5.49 -4.24
CA GLY A 94 14.94 4.95 -5.37
C GLY A 94 15.82 4.22 -6.40
N PRO A 95 15.22 3.87 -7.55
CA PRO A 95 13.87 4.27 -7.98
C PRO A 95 12.75 3.51 -7.25
N ASN A 96 11.63 4.19 -6.97
CA ASN A 96 10.41 3.63 -6.39
C ASN A 96 9.18 4.48 -6.75
N ILE A 97 7.98 3.89 -6.64
CA ILE A 97 6.71 4.54 -7.05
C ILE A 97 6.38 5.79 -6.21
N TYR A 98 6.93 5.89 -4.99
CA TYR A 98 6.69 7.05 -4.13
C TYR A 98 7.47 8.27 -4.58
N GLU A 99 8.70 8.08 -5.07
CA GLU A 99 9.46 9.15 -5.71
C GLU A 99 8.81 9.62 -7.01
N ASP A 100 8.20 8.69 -7.76
CA ASP A 100 7.43 9.04 -8.96
C ASP A 100 6.22 9.91 -8.63
N PHE A 101 5.41 9.46 -7.68
CA PHE A 101 4.27 10.24 -7.19
C PHE A 101 4.66 11.62 -6.67
N LEU A 102 5.72 11.70 -5.86
CA LEU A 102 6.23 12.97 -5.33
C LEU A 102 6.72 13.93 -6.43
N ARG A 103 7.20 13.40 -7.54
CA ARG A 103 7.67 14.18 -8.70
C ARG A 103 6.49 14.67 -9.54
N GLU A 104 5.48 13.84 -9.71
CA GLU A 104 4.36 14.09 -10.64
C GLU A 104 3.21 14.87 -9.98
N HIS A 105 2.96 14.62 -8.70
CA HIS A 105 1.81 15.16 -7.96
C HIS A 105 2.20 15.97 -6.72
N GLY A 106 3.41 15.78 -6.21
CA GLY A 106 3.82 16.31 -4.91
C GLY A 106 3.37 15.41 -3.76
N GLU A 107 3.23 15.97 -2.56
CA GLU A 107 2.85 15.20 -1.36
C GLU A 107 1.33 15.01 -1.27
N GLY A 108 0.88 13.87 -0.75
CA GLY A 108 -0.56 13.58 -0.65
C GLY A 108 -0.89 12.12 -0.42
N ILE A 109 -2.17 11.78 -0.47
CA ILE A 109 -2.63 10.39 -0.43
C ILE A 109 -2.19 9.70 -1.72
N HIS A 110 -1.39 8.64 -1.57
CA HIS A 110 -0.79 7.92 -2.69
C HIS A 110 -1.59 6.67 -3.06
N HIS A 111 -1.91 5.85 -2.06
CA HIS A 111 -2.59 4.58 -2.29
C HIS A 111 -3.59 4.24 -1.20
N VAL A 112 -4.46 3.31 -1.56
CA VAL A 112 -5.43 2.68 -0.68
C VAL A 112 -5.22 1.16 -0.75
N ALA A 113 -5.11 0.51 0.41
CA ALA A 113 -4.97 -0.94 0.46
C ALA A 113 -6.33 -1.64 0.63
N GLN A 114 -6.48 -2.78 -0.04
CA GLN A 114 -7.71 -3.58 -0.05
C GLN A 114 -7.48 -4.95 0.62
N GLY A 115 -8.41 -5.36 1.48
CA GLY A 115 -8.36 -6.66 2.17
C GLY A 115 -8.73 -7.86 1.29
N CYS A 116 -9.24 -7.59 0.08
CA CYS A 116 -9.65 -8.55 -0.94
C CYS A 116 -10.50 -9.71 -0.40
N ASN A 117 -11.46 -9.42 0.50
CA ASN A 117 -12.33 -10.42 1.15
C ASN A 117 -11.58 -11.61 1.78
N GLY A 118 -10.34 -11.41 2.23
CA GLY A 118 -9.54 -12.47 2.83
C GLY A 118 -9.04 -13.54 1.85
N LEU A 119 -9.07 -13.26 0.53
CA LEU A 119 -8.44 -14.14 -0.45
C LEU A 119 -6.95 -14.38 -0.10
N PRO A 120 -6.37 -15.56 -0.38
CA PRO A 120 -4.93 -15.76 -0.24
C PRO A 120 -4.15 -14.75 -1.09
N TYR A 121 -3.00 -14.28 -0.60
CA TYR A 121 -2.20 -13.25 -1.27
C TYR A 121 -1.92 -13.57 -2.76
N ALA A 122 -1.52 -14.80 -3.08
CA ALA A 122 -1.25 -15.22 -4.45
C ALA A 122 -2.50 -15.13 -5.35
N GLU A 123 -3.68 -15.46 -4.82
CA GLU A 123 -4.95 -15.33 -5.56
C GLU A 123 -5.33 -13.86 -5.77
N ARG A 124 -5.07 -12.98 -4.78
CA ARG A 124 -5.23 -11.53 -4.96
C ARG A 124 -4.38 -11.04 -6.13
N VAL A 125 -3.07 -11.34 -6.13
CA VAL A 125 -2.16 -10.94 -7.22
C VAL A 125 -2.65 -11.46 -8.57
N ALA A 126 -2.95 -12.76 -8.67
CA ALA A 126 -3.45 -13.36 -9.90
C ALA A 126 -4.76 -12.70 -10.41
N THR A 127 -5.63 -12.31 -9.49
CA THR A 127 -6.92 -11.65 -9.78
C THR A 127 -6.74 -10.27 -10.40
N TYR A 128 -5.75 -9.49 -9.94
CA TYR A 128 -5.38 -8.21 -10.55
C TYR A 128 -4.72 -8.39 -11.92
N LEU A 129 -3.75 -9.31 -12.02
CA LEU A 129 -3.06 -9.59 -13.28
C LEU A 129 -4.01 -10.10 -14.38
N ALA A 130 -4.96 -10.97 -14.04
CA ALA A 130 -5.99 -11.46 -14.96
C ALA A 130 -6.93 -10.36 -15.46
N ARG A 131 -7.02 -9.23 -14.75
CA ARG A 131 -7.75 -8.03 -15.16
C ARG A 131 -6.90 -7.04 -15.97
N GLY A 132 -5.68 -7.43 -16.31
CA GLY A 132 -4.75 -6.60 -17.09
C GLY A 132 -4.12 -5.45 -16.30
N LEU A 133 -4.18 -5.49 -14.97
CA LEU A 133 -3.54 -4.49 -14.12
C LEU A 133 -2.07 -4.82 -13.93
N GLU A 134 -1.21 -3.83 -14.15
CA GLU A 134 0.25 -3.96 -14.04
C GLU A 134 0.69 -3.97 -12.57
N LEU A 135 1.55 -4.90 -12.19
CA LEU A 135 2.26 -4.87 -10.90
C LEU A 135 3.43 -3.89 -11.01
N ILE A 136 3.33 -2.73 -10.36
CA ILE A 136 4.28 -1.61 -10.53
C ILE A 136 5.37 -1.58 -9.44
N GLN A 137 5.11 -2.16 -8.27
CA GLN A 137 6.11 -2.34 -7.21
C GLN A 137 5.67 -3.46 -6.28
N SER A 138 6.61 -4.28 -5.79
CA SER A 138 6.33 -5.34 -4.82
C SER A 138 7.53 -5.63 -3.93
N GLY A 139 7.33 -6.41 -2.88
CA GLY A 139 8.38 -6.99 -2.06
C GLY A 139 7.80 -7.80 -0.90
N THR A 140 8.68 -8.35 -0.07
CA THR A 140 8.30 -9.10 1.13
C THR A 140 9.04 -8.55 2.34
N TRP A 141 8.32 -7.91 3.26
CA TRP A 141 8.90 -7.39 4.50
C TRP A 141 9.11 -8.51 5.53
N GLN A 142 10.29 -8.51 6.15
CA GLN A 142 10.74 -9.50 7.13
C GLN A 142 10.60 -10.95 6.64
N GLY A 143 10.66 -11.17 5.31
CA GLY A 143 10.45 -12.48 4.68
C GLY A 143 9.07 -13.09 4.90
N ARG A 144 8.09 -12.34 5.41
CA ARG A 144 6.78 -12.86 5.82
C ARG A 144 5.58 -12.06 5.36
N VAL A 145 5.72 -10.75 5.17
CA VAL A 145 4.61 -9.84 4.83
C VAL A 145 4.79 -9.36 3.40
N PRO A 146 4.18 -10.04 2.41
CA PRO A 146 4.26 -9.58 1.03
C PRO A 146 3.37 -8.36 0.80
N TYR A 147 3.83 -7.45 -0.06
CA TYR A 147 3.11 -6.28 -0.52
C TYR A 147 3.23 -6.14 -2.05
N ALA A 148 2.18 -5.61 -2.67
CA ALA A 148 2.09 -5.39 -4.11
C ALA A 148 1.23 -4.16 -4.42
N TYR A 149 1.74 -3.31 -5.30
CA TYR A 149 1.06 -2.12 -5.82
C TYR A 149 0.71 -2.32 -7.29
N PHE A 150 -0.50 -1.91 -7.68
CA PHE A 150 -0.97 -2.03 -9.06
C PHE A 150 -1.18 -0.66 -9.72
N GLY A 151 -0.74 -0.56 -10.98
CA GLY A 151 -0.84 0.62 -11.84
C GLY A 151 -2.29 0.97 -12.18
N THR A 152 -2.99 1.54 -11.22
CA THR A 152 -4.43 1.85 -11.26
C THR A 152 -4.70 3.35 -11.31
N GLU A 153 -3.68 4.18 -11.17
CA GLU A 153 -3.77 5.64 -11.24
C GLU A 153 -4.36 6.14 -12.56
N GLY A 154 -3.97 5.55 -13.70
CA GLY A 154 -4.55 5.89 -15.00
C GLY A 154 -6.04 5.51 -15.16
N LEU A 155 -6.57 4.66 -14.26
CA LEU A 155 -7.97 4.22 -14.27
C LEU A 155 -8.84 4.97 -13.27
N ILE A 156 -8.30 5.19 -12.06
CA ILE A 156 -9.06 5.71 -10.91
C ILE A 156 -8.34 6.80 -10.12
N THR A 157 -7.27 7.38 -10.66
CA THR A 157 -6.49 8.49 -10.05
C THR A 157 -5.83 8.17 -8.71
N THR A 158 -5.72 6.89 -8.36
CA THR A 158 -5.10 6.42 -7.11
C THR A 158 -4.52 5.03 -7.33
N THR A 159 -3.39 4.76 -6.68
CA THR A 159 -2.78 3.41 -6.69
C THR A 159 -3.50 2.50 -5.70
N ILE A 160 -3.74 1.26 -6.09
CA ILE A 160 -4.25 0.22 -5.20
C ILE A 160 -3.11 -0.67 -4.73
N GLU A 161 -3.08 -0.90 -3.42
CA GLU A 161 -2.19 -1.84 -2.77
C GLU A 161 -2.96 -3.09 -2.31
N ILE A 162 -2.26 -4.22 -2.34
CA ILE A 162 -2.60 -5.39 -1.52
C ILE A 162 -1.37 -5.79 -0.70
N PHE A 163 -1.61 -6.23 0.52
CA PHE A 163 -0.60 -6.88 1.34
C PHE A 163 -1.26 -7.99 2.17
N ASP A 164 -0.46 -8.89 2.73
CA ASP A 164 -0.96 -9.92 3.63
C ASP A 164 -0.08 -10.02 4.87
N ILE A 165 -0.69 -9.82 6.04
CA ILE A 165 0.00 -9.98 7.32
C ILE A 165 -0.43 -11.34 7.88
N PRO A 166 0.47 -12.33 7.96
CA PRO A 166 0.13 -13.63 8.53
C PRO A 166 -0.46 -13.48 9.95
N ALA A 167 -1.46 -14.29 10.30
CA ALA A 167 -2.14 -14.17 11.59
C ALA A 167 -1.21 -14.36 12.81
N ASP A 168 -0.12 -15.11 12.63
CA ASP A 168 0.92 -15.35 13.63
C ASP A 168 2.14 -14.42 13.45
N PHE A 169 2.05 -13.41 12.58
CA PHE A 169 3.09 -12.42 12.41
C PHE A 169 3.08 -11.45 13.58
N VAL A 170 4.17 -11.45 14.34
CA VAL A 170 4.41 -10.46 15.39
C VAL A 170 5.15 -9.29 14.76
N LEU A 171 4.52 -8.12 14.81
CA LEU A 171 5.19 -6.89 14.38
C LEU A 171 6.49 -6.70 15.17
N PRO A 172 7.63 -6.45 14.50
CA PRO A 172 8.87 -6.15 15.18
C PRO A 172 8.74 -4.84 16.00
N GLU A 173 9.62 -4.68 16.97
CA GLU A 173 9.75 -3.41 17.70
C GLU A 173 10.05 -2.29 16.70
N PRO A 174 9.27 -1.20 16.68
CA PRO A 174 9.53 -0.11 15.76
C PRO A 174 10.82 0.61 16.12
N LEU A 175 11.46 1.19 15.12
CA LEU A 175 12.67 1.99 15.29
C LEU A 175 12.41 3.21 16.19
N ALA A 176 11.21 3.76 16.10
CA ALA A 176 10.75 4.85 16.93
C ALA A 176 9.23 4.85 17.08
N TRP A 177 8.76 5.51 18.14
CA TRP A 177 7.37 5.85 18.31
C TRP A 177 7.20 7.37 18.20
N TYR A 178 6.06 7.83 17.71
CA TYR A 178 5.70 9.24 17.71
C TYR A 178 4.25 9.47 18.18
N PRO A 179 3.96 10.42 19.08
CA PRO A 179 4.93 11.25 19.80
C PRO A 179 5.62 10.50 20.94
N ALA A 180 5.05 9.38 21.42
CA ALA A 180 5.59 8.56 22.49
C ALA A 180 5.08 7.10 22.38
N ARG A 181 5.68 6.21 23.17
CA ARG A 181 5.21 4.82 23.33
C ARG A 181 3.86 4.78 24.07
N PRO A 182 2.96 3.80 23.78
CA PRO A 182 1.74 3.56 24.53
C PRO A 182 1.98 3.16 26.00
#